data_AF-A0A2V8I9J2-F1
#
_entry.id   AF-A0A2V8I9J2-F1
#
_cell.length_a   1.000
_cell.length_b   1.000
_cell.length_c   1.000
_cell.angle_alpha   90.00
_cell.angle_beta   90.00
_cell.angle_gamma   90.00
#
_symmetry.space_group_name_H-M   'P 1'
#
loop_
_entity.id
_entity.type
_entity.pdbx_description
1 polymer ?
#
loop_
_entity_poly.entity_id
_entity_poly.type
_entity_poly.pdbx_seq_one_letter_code
_entity_poly.pdbx_strand_id
1 'polypeptide(L)'
;SERTLERHVRVFDDAFRSVPHLICYAVKANSNINILRRFAEWGTGFDIVSGGELFRVLRAGGSAEKVIFAGVGKTADEIRYALDTNILFFNVESSAELELIHSIARDAGKKARISIRANPDVDPRTHPYISTGMQKHKFGVSLPEARDLYRNTRAFSNV
;
A
#
# COMPACT_ATOMS: atom_id res chain seq x y z
N SER A 1 16.38 6.37 18.78
CA SER A 1 16.49 7.85 18.87
C SER A 1 16.07 8.45 17.54
N GLU A 2 15.67 9.73 17.52
CA GLU A 2 15.27 10.42 16.28
C GLU A 2 16.36 10.41 15.22
N ARG A 3 17.61 10.73 15.60
CA ARG A 3 18.77 10.72 14.68
C ARG A 3 18.96 9.37 13.97
N THR A 4 18.69 8.26 14.66
CA THR A 4 18.79 6.93 14.04
C THR A 4 17.73 6.73 12.97
N LEU A 5 16.49 7.17 13.23
CA LEU A 5 15.40 7.09 12.26
C LEU A 5 15.68 7.96 11.04
N GLU A 6 16.10 9.22 11.26
CA GLU A 6 16.45 10.15 10.19
C GLU A 6 17.58 9.60 9.32
N ARG A 7 18.65 9.12 9.95
CA ARG A 7 19.77 8.50 9.23
C ARG A 7 19.31 7.33 8.37
N HIS A 8 18.44 6.46 8.89
CA HIS A 8 17.96 5.32 8.12
C HIS A 8 17.09 5.75 6.93
N VAL A 9 16.24 6.78 7.08
CA VAL A 9 15.50 7.35 5.94
C VAL A 9 16.45 7.84 4.86
N ARG A 10 17.47 8.64 5.24
CA ARG A 10 18.46 9.16 4.28
C ARG A 10 19.23 8.06 3.57
N VAL A 11 19.61 6.99 4.27
CA VAL A 11 20.30 5.84 3.66
C VAL A 11 19.47 5.21 2.54
N PHE A 12 18.14 5.09 2.72
CA PHE A 12 17.27 4.59 1.65
C PHE A 12 17.11 5.62 0.53
N ASP A 13 16.94 6.91 0.85
CA ASP A 13 16.71 7.98 -0.13
C ASP A 13 17.93 8.18 -1.05
N ASP A 14 19.12 8.25 -0.45
CA ASP A 14 20.39 8.42 -1.17
C ASP A 14 20.67 7.25 -2.11
N ALA A 15 20.29 6.02 -1.73
CA ALA A 15 20.50 4.82 -2.52
C ALA A 15 19.72 4.84 -3.86
N PHE A 16 18.59 5.55 -3.91
CA PHE A 16 17.74 5.66 -5.10
C PHE A 16 17.74 7.06 -5.72
N ARG A 17 18.64 7.96 -5.30
CA ARG A 17 18.67 9.37 -5.74
C ARG A 17 18.74 9.58 -7.26
N SER A 18 19.21 8.59 -8.01
CA SER A 18 19.35 8.66 -9.47
C SER A 18 18.06 8.30 -10.23
N VAL A 19 17.04 7.78 -9.54
CA VAL A 19 15.77 7.38 -10.14
C VAL A 19 14.59 8.04 -9.40
N PRO A 20 13.51 8.40 -10.09
CA PRO A 20 12.28 8.82 -9.41
C PRO A 20 11.78 7.72 -8.48
N HIS A 21 11.62 8.03 -7.19
CA HIS A 21 11.22 7.05 -6.20
C HIS A 21 10.39 7.70 -5.08
N LEU A 22 9.71 6.85 -4.31
CA LEU A 22 9.00 7.23 -3.09
C LEU A 22 9.26 6.16 -2.04
N ILE A 23 9.82 6.57 -0.89
CA ILE A 23 9.96 5.69 0.26
C ILE A 23 8.63 5.66 1.01
N CYS A 24 7.97 4.51 1.07
CA CYS A 24 6.77 4.33 1.88
C CYS A 24 7.12 3.61 3.19
N TYR A 25 7.10 4.32 4.32
CA TYR A 25 7.33 3.71 5.62
C TYR A 25 6.17 2.78 6.00
N ALA A 26 6.47 1.51 6.28
CA ALA A 26 5.48 0.54 6.72
C ALA A 26 4.99 0.85 8.15
N VAL A 27 3.79 1.41 8.26
CA VAL A 27 3.24 1.94 9.53
C VAL A 27 3.12 0.86 10.60
N LYS A 28 2.85 -0.38 10.19
CA LYS A 28 2.80 -1.56 11.08
C LYS A 28 4.07 -1.80 11.89
N ALA A 29 5.23 -1.27 11.45
CA ALA A 29 6.48 -1.41 12.18
C ALA A 29 6.48 -0.58 13.48
N ASN A 30 5.97 0.65 13.43
CA ASN A 30 5.75 1.50 14.59
C ASN A 30 4.79 2.65 14.26
N SER A 31 3.56 2.56 14.74
CA SER A 31 2.48 3.53 14.42
C SER A 31 2.33 4.65 15.46
N ASN A 32 3.39 4.96 16.21
CA ASN A 32 3.42 6.10 17.12
C ASN A 32 3.27 7.42 16.32
N ILE A 33 2.31 8.26 16.70
CA ILE A 33 2.00 9.50 15.96
C ILE A 33 3.19 10.45 15.85
N ASN A 34 4.03 10.56 16.88
CA ASN A 34 5.21 11.43 16.84
C ASN A 34 6.27 10.88 15.88
N ILE A 35 6.42 9.55 15.80
CA ILE A 35 7.32 8.92 14.82
C ILE A 35 6.79 9.18 13.41
N LEU A 36 5.52 8.91 13.15
CA LEU A 36 4.90 9.15 11.84
C LEU A 36 5.03 10.62 11.40
N ARG A 37 4.91 11.56 12.35
CA ARG A 37 5.11 12.99 12.08
C ARG A 37 6.52 13.27 11.59
N ARG A 38 7.55 12.69 12.21
CA ARG A 38 8.94 12.84 11.74
C ARG A 38 9.14 12.32 10.32
N PHE A 39 8.60 11.13 10.03
CA PHE A 39 8.61 10.57 8.67
C PHE A 39 7.92 11.48 7.64
N ALA A 40 6.77 12.05 8.00
CA ALA A 40 6.06 13.01 7.14
C ALA A 40 6.89 14.28 6.88
N GLU A 41 7.53 14.84 7.90
CA GLU A 41 8.40 16.02 7.78
C GLU A 41 9.66 15.75 6.94
N TRP A 42 10.17 14.51 6.94
CA TRP A 42 11.25 14.08 6.05
C TRP A 42 10.78 13.75 4.63
N GLY A 43 9.48 13.92 4.33
CA GLY A 43 8.93 13.82 2.99
C GLY A 43 8.61 12.40 2.53
N THR A 44 8.68 11.39 3.41
CA THR A 44 8.35 10.00 3.06
C THR A 44 6.85 9.82 2.79
N GLY A 45 6.52 8.77 2.06
CA GLY A 45 5.18 8.19 2.03
C GLY A 45 4.95 7.17 3.13
N PHE A 46 3.81 6.50 3.09
CA PHE A 46 3.39 5.51 4.08
C PHE A 46 2.76 4.29 3.42
N ASP A 47 3.17 3.11 3.86
CA ASP A 47 2.52 1.83 3.54
C ASP A 47 1.64 1.44 4.72
N ILE A 48 0.33 1.42 4.49
CA ILE A 48 -0.70 1.09 5.49
C ILE A 48 -1.38 -0.24 5.15
N VAL A 49 -1.89 -0.91 6.17
CA VAL A 49 -2.67 -2.15 6.05
C VAL A 49 -4.06 -2.06 6.71
N SER A 50 -4.45 -0.88 7.19
CA SER A 50 -5.80 -0.63 7.73
C SER A 50 -6.21 0.85 7.68
N GLY A 51 -7.52 1.11 7.77
CA GLY A 51 -8.06 2.46 7.92
C GLY A 51 -7.63 3.14 9.23
N GLY A 52 -7.34 2.37 10.27
CA GLY A 52 -6.78 2.89 11.52
C GLY A 52 -5.36 3.46 11.35
N GLU A 53 -4.54 2.83 10.50
CA GLU A 53 -3.23 3.36 10.14
C GLU A 53 -3.33 4.59 9.24
N LEU A 54 -4.26 4.59 8.27
CA LEU A 54 -4.57 5.79 7.47
C LEU A 54 -4.92 6.98 8.37
N PHE A 55 -5.83 6.77 9.33
CA PHE A 55 -6.18 7.78 10.32
C PHE A 55 -4.96 8.31 11.07
N ARG A 56 -4.07 7.44 11.55
CA ARG A 56 -2.85 7.85 12.25
C ARG A 56 -1.90 8.65 11.37
N VAL A 57 -1.71 8.25 10.12
CA VAL A 57 -0.86 8.96 9.15
C VAL A 57 -1.39 10.37 8.91
N LEU A 58 -2.68 10.52 8.64
CA LEU A 58 -3.29 11.83 8.40
C LEU A 58 -3.22 12.71 9.66
N ARG A 59 -3.47 12.15 10.85
CA ARG A 59 -3.33 12.85 12.13
C ARG A 59 -1.90 13.27 12.44
N ALA A 60 -0.91 12.55 11.92
CA ALA A 60 0.50 12.89 12.05
C ALA A 60 0.96 13.97 11.05
N GLY A 61 0.10 14.41 10.13
CA GLY A 61 0.44 15.38 9.07
C GLY A 61 1.01 14.75 7.80
N GLY A 62 0.88 13.43 7.63
CA GLY A 62 1.26 12.75 6.39
C GLY A 62 0.34 13.11 5.23
N SER A 63 0.91 13.24 4.04
CA SER A 63 0.14 13.49 2.81
C SER A 63 -0.54 12.21 2.33
N ALA A 64 -1.86 12.24 2.15
CA ALA A 64 -2.63 11.10 1.62
C ALA A 64 -2.13 10.66 0.24
N GLU A 65 -1.73 11.60 -0.61
CA GLU A 65 -1.21 11.33 -1.97
C GLU A 65 0.13 10.57 -1.96
N LYS A 66 0.74 10.36 -0.79
CA LYS A 66 1.92 9.50 -0.59
C LYS A 66 1.60 8.24 0.22
N VAL A 67 0.33 7.88 0.38
CA VAL A 67 -0.11 6.69 1.12
C VAL A 67 -0.49 5.57 0.15
N ILE A 68 0.10 4.39 0.32
CA ILE A 68 -0.31 3.17 -0.38
C ILE A 68 -1.03 2.25 0.61
N PHE A 69 -2.12 1.61 0.19
CA PHE A 69 -2.92 0.75 1.06
C PHE A 69 -2.83 -0.71 0.62
N ALA A 70 -2.04 -1.49 1.35
CA ALA A 70 -1.87 -2.93 1.17
C ALA A 70 -2.80 -3.76 2.10
N GLY A 71 -2.66 -5.09 2.07
CA GLY A 71 -3.35 -6.00 3.00
C GLY A 71 -4.52 -6.77 2.37
N VAL A 72 -4.66 -8.04 2.76
CA VAL A 72 -5.52 -9.06 2.11
C VAL A 72 -6.98 -9.06 2.57
N GLY A 73 -7.48 -7.97 3.15
CA GLY A 73 -8.78 -7.97 3.81
C GLY A 73 -9.34 -6.58 4.06
N LYS A 74 -9.15 -5.66 3.12
CA LYS A 74 -9.69 -4.31 3.23
C LYS A 74 -11.21 -4.37 3.28
N THR A 75 -11.79 -3.77 4.31
CA THR A 75 -13.25 -3.68 4.45
C THR A 75 -13.82 -2.60 3.54
N ALA A 76 -15.13 -2.66 3.27
CA ALA A 76 -15.80 -1.64 2.46
C ALA A 76 -15.67 -0.23 3.05
N ASP A 77 -15.71 -0.10 4.38
CA ASP A 77 -15.57 1.19 5.05
C ASP A 77 -14.16 1.74 4.98
N GLU A 78 -13.15 0.86 5.08
CA GLU A 78 -11.75 1.26 4.87
C GLU A 78 -11.49 1.70 3.43
N ILE A 79 -12.09 1.03 2.45
CA ILE A 79 -11.98 1.41 1.03
C ILE A 79 -12.63 2.77 0.79
N ARG A 80 -13.85 3.00 1.32
CA ARG A 80 -14.51 4.32 1.23
C ARG A 80 -13.66 5.42 1.83
N TYR A 81 -13.15 5.19 3.05
CA TYR A 81 -12.32 6.17 3.74
C TYR A 81 -11.03 6.49 2.95
N ALA A 82 -10.38 5.48 2.38
CA ALA A 82 -9.20 5.67 1.53
C ALA A 82 -9.51 6.39 0.19
N LEU A 83 -10.67 6.16 -0.42
CA LEU A 83 -11.15 6.90 -1.59
C LEU A 83 -11.49 8.36 -1.26
N ASP A 84 -12.06 8.61 -0.08
CA ASP A 84 -12.41 9.94 0.40
C ASP A 84 -11.20 10.79 0.72
N THR A 85 -10.13 10.16 1.18
CA THR A 85 -8.86 10.82 1.48
C THR A 85 -7.93 10.93 0.28
N ASN A 86 -8.28 10.34 -0.86
CA ASN A 86 -7.51 10.38 -2.11
C ASN A 86 -6.07 9.82 -1.95
N ILE A 87 -5.95 8.62 -1.35
CA ILE A 87 -4.65 7.96 -1.19
C ILE A 87 -3.93 7.69 -2.52
N LEU A 88 -2.62 7.48 -2.53
CA LEU A 88 -1.83 7.25 -3.76
C LEU A 88 -2.41 6.10 -4.60
N PHE A 89 -2.55 4.90 -4.03
CA PHE A 89 -3.26 3.78 -4.64
C PHE A 89 -3.56 2.66 -3.64
N PHE A 90 -4.49 1.78 -3.99
CA PHE A 90 -4.68 0.48 -3.34
C PHE A 90 -3.76 -0.57 -3.95
N ASN A 91 -3.05 -1.33 -3.11
CA ASN A 91 -2.33 -2.51 -3.55
C ASN A 91 -3.25 -3.73 -3.37
N VAL A 92 -3.81 -4.18 -4.49
CA VAL A 92 -4.84 -5.22 -4.60
C VAL A 92 -4.20 -6.59 -4.51
N GLU A 93 -4.80 -7.46 -3.70
CA GLU A 93 -4.29 -8.79 -3.38
C GLU A 93 -5.14 -9.92 -3.97
N SER A 94 -6.34 -9.63 -4.49
CA SER A 94 -7.22 -10.63 -5.14
C SER A 94 -8.20 -10.00 -6.14
N SER A 95 -8.78 -10.85 -7.00
CA SER A 95 -9.86 -10.45 -7.92
C SER A 95 -11.10 -9.92 -7.19
N ALA A 96 -11.52 -10.60 -6.11
CA ALA A 96 -12.67 -10.18 -5.30
C ALA A 96 -12.48 -8.80 -4.66
N GLU A 97 -11.24 -8.49 -4.24
CA GLU A 97 -10.92 -7.16 -3.72
C GLU A 97 -10.96 -6.09 -4.82
N LEU A 98 -10.49 -6.40 -6.04
CA LEU A 98 -10.59 -5.50 -7.19
C LEU A 98 -12.05 -5.14 -7.49
N GLU A 99 -12.93 -6.15 -7.51
CA GLU A 99 -14.37 -5.98 -7.74
C GLU A 99 -15.02 -5.11 -6.64
N LEU A 100 -14.64 -5.34 -5.38
CA LEU A 100 -15.14 -4.54 -4.25
C LEU A 100 -14.71 -3.07 -4.36
N ILE A 101 -13.43 -2.81 -4.65
CA ILE A 101 -12.91 -1.45 -4.84
C ILE A 101 -13.62 -0.77 -6.01
N HIS A 102 -13.79 -1.48 -7.14
CA HIS A 102 -14.50 -0.96 -8.30
C HIS A 102 -15.94 -0.57 -7.95
N SER A 103 -16.69 -1.46 -7.29
CA SER A 103 -18.09 -1.22 -6.91
C SER A 103 -18.21 0.04 -6.04
N ILE A 104 -17.37 0.15 -5.00
CA ILE A 104 -17.37 1.29 -4.08
C ILE A 104 -16.95 2.58 -4.80
N ALA A 105 -15.92 2.54 -5.66
CA ALA A 105 -15.46 3.71 -6.40
C ALA A 105 -16.53 4.21 -7.38
N ARG A 106 -17.23 3.28 -8.05
CA ARG A 106 -18.37 3.60 -8.92
C ARG A 106 -19.49 4.27 -8.15
N ASP A 107 -19.89 3.69 -7.02
CA ASP A 107 -20.98 4.22 -6.20
C ASP A 107 -20.63 5.60 -5.60
N ALA A 108 -19.34 5.85 -5.34
CA ALA A 108 -18.82 7.15 -4.89
C ALA A 108 -18.55 8.16 -6.02
N GLY A 109 -18.77 7.78 -7.29
CA GLY A 109 -18.46 8.65 -8.44
C GLY A 109 -16.97 8.98 -8.60
N LYS A 110 -16.08 8.11 -8.11
CA LYS A 110 -14.62 8.30 -8.10
C LYS A 110 -13.92 7.28 -8.97
N LYS A 111 -12.65 7.54 -9.27
CA LYS A 111 -11.74 6.57 -9.89
C LYS A 111 -10.66 6.15 -8.88
N ALA A 112 -10.66 4.88 -8.50
CA ALA A 112 -9.64 4.32 -7.64
C ALA A 112 -8.33 4.13 -8.42
N ARG A 113 -7.20 4.52 -7.86
CA ARG A 113 -5.88 4.13 -8.39
C ARG A 113 -5.51 2.80 -7.74
N ILE A 114 -5.08 1.83 -8.54
CA ILE A 114 -4.68 0.51 -8.06
C ILE A 114 -3.30 0.09 -8.55
N SER A 115 -2.71 -0.83 -7.80
CA SER A 115 -1.62 -1.72 -8.20
C SER A 115 -2.07 -3.15 -7.88
N ILE A 116 -1.62 -4.14 -8.64
CA ILE A 116 -1.85 -5.55 -8.33
C ILE A 116 -0.59 -6.16 -7.74
N ARG A 117 -0.69 -6.76 -6.55
CA ARG A 117 0.42 -7.48 -5.94
C ARG A 117 0.56 -8.86 -6.59
N ALA A 118 1.58 -9.01 -7.40
CA ALA A 118 1.95 -10.31 -7.95
C ALA A 118 2.86 -11.09 -6.98
N ASN A 119 2.60 -12.38 -6.83
CA ASN A 119 3.48 -13.32 -6.17
C ASN A 119 4.45 -13.92 -7.23
N PRO A 120 5.77 -13.64 -7.14
CA PRO A 120 6.73 -14.11 -8.13
C PRO A 120 7.06 -15.60 -8.01
N ASP A 121 6.50 -16.32 -7.02
CA ASP A 121 6.76 -17.74 -6.76
C ASP A 121 8.25 -18.05 -6.55
N VAL A 122 8.91 -17.19 -5.77
CA VAL A 122 10.32 -17.32 -5.39
C VAL A 122 10.38 -17.63 -3.91
N ASP A 123 11.00 -18.75 -3.53
CA ASP A 123 11.27 -19.08 -2.14
C ASP A 123 12.29 -18.08 -1.56
N PRO A 124 11.91 -17.23 -0.58
CA PRO A 124 12.83 -16.26 -0.01
C PRO A 124 13.93 -16.90 0.85
N ARG A 125 13.96 -18.22 1.07
CA ARG A 125 14.92 -18.93 1.93
C ARG A 125 15.02 -18.30 3.33
N THR A 126 13.87 -17.90 3.89
CA THR A 126 13.75 -17.28 5.22
C THR A 126 12.73 -18.03 6.09
N HIS A 127 12.53 -17.57 7.33
CA HIS A 127 11.65 -18.25 8.29
C HIS A 127 10.21 -18.38 7.75
N PRO A 128 9.56 -19.56 7.86
CA PRO A 128 8.27 -19.86 7.22
C PRO A 128 7.08 -18.94 7.59
N TYR A 129 7.14 -18.16 8.68
CA TYR A 129 6.07 -17.25 9.10
C TYR A 129 6.21 -15.82 8.56
N ILE A 130 7.38 -15.46 8.03
CA ILE A 130 7.65 -14.17 7.38
C ILE A 130 7.88 -14.31 5.87
N SER A 131 8.00 -15.54 5.38
CA SER A 131 7.99 -15.85 3.96
C SER A 131 6.58 -15.57 3.42
N THR A 132 6.43 -14.51 2.61
CA THR A 132 5.17 -14.19 1.92
C THR A 132 5.22 -14.51 0.42
N GLY A 133 6.26 -15.20 -0.05
CA GLY A 133 6.59 -15.38 -1.47
C GLY A 133 6.36 -16.78 -2.06
N MET A 134 5.92 -17.75 -1.27
CA MET A 134 5.51 -19.07 -1.79
C MET A 134 4.03 -19.07 -2.21
N GLN A 135 3.66 -19.83 -3.25
CA GLN A 135 2.27 -20.02 -3.72
C GLN A 135 1.25 -20.43 -2.64
N LYS A 136 1.71 -20.96 -1.50
CA LYS A 136 0.85 -21.35 -0.37
C LYS A 136 0.42 -20.19 0.53
N HIS A 137 0.90 -18.97 0.30
CA HIS A 137 0.54 -17.83 1.12
C HIS A 137 -0.60 -17.03 0.50
N LYS A 138 -1.47 -16.51 1.36
CA LYS A 138 -2.65 -15.68 1.03
C LYS A 138 -2.35 -14.32 0.39
N PHE A 139 -1.09 -14.06 0.02
CA PHE A 139 -0.61 -12.74 -0.41
C PHE A 139 -0.39 -12.72 -1.90
N GLY A 140 -1.01 -11.73 -2.54
CA GLY A 140 -0.97 -11.50 -3.97
C GLY A 140 -1.64 -12.59 -4.78
N VAL A 141 -1.66 -12.34 -6.09
CA VAL A 141 -2.11 -13.27 -7.11
C VAL A 141 -0.92 -13.85 -7.85
N SER A 142 -1.09 -15.00 -8.51
CA SER A 142 -0.04 -15.55 -9.36
C SER A 142 0.34 -14.58 -10.50
N LEU A 143 1.56 -14.66 -11.05
CA LEU A 143 1.95 -13.83 -12.20
C LEU A 143 1.00 -13.93 -13.41
N PRO A 144 0.50 -15.13 -13.81
CA PRO A 144 -0.53 -15.24 -14.84
C PRO A 144 -1.83 -14.51 -14.47
N GLU A 145 -2.32 -14.70 -13.25
CA GLU A 145 -3.56 -14.06 -12.78
C GLU A 145 -3.41 -12.53 -12.71
N ALA A 146 -2.25 -12.01 -12.26
CA ALA A 146 -1.97 -10.58 -12.29
C ALA A 146 -2.10 -10.00 -13.72
N ARG A 147 -1.57 -10.71 -14.73
CA ARG A 147 -1.67 -10.29 -16.13
C ARG A 147 -3.12 -10.27 -16.59
N ASP A 148 -3.90 -11.28 -16.24
CA ASP A 148 -5.31 -11.35 -16.62
C ASP A 148 -6.14 -10.25 -15.95
N LEU A 149 -5.91 -9.99 -14.65
CA LEU A 149 -6.55 -8.87 -13.95
C LEU A 149 -6.18 -7.52 -14.58
N TYR A 150 -4.91 -7.29 -14.91
CA TYR A 150 -4.50 -6.06 -15.61
C TYR A 150 -5.19 -5.93 -16.98
N ARG A 151 -5.30 -7.01 -17.77
CA ARG A 151 -6.01 -6.98 -19.06
C ARG A 151 -7.50 -6.67 -18.89
N ASN A 152 -8.09 -7.18 -17.82
CA ASN A 152 -9.51 -7.03 -17.51
C ASN A 152 -9.84 -5.71 -16.80
N THR A 153 -8.86 -4.86 -16.44
CA THR A 153 -9.11 -3.50 -15.91
C THR A 153 -10.01 -2.65 -16.82
N ARG A 154 -10.02 -2.92 -18.13
CA ARG A 154 -10.95 -2.26 -19.07
C ARG A 154 -12.44 -2.52 -18.75
N ALA A 155 -12.76 -3.63 -18.09
CA ALA A 155 -14.11 -3.92 -17.62
C ALA A 155 -14.47 -3.15 -16.33
N PHE A 156 -13.48 -2.59 -15.64
CA PHE A 156 -13.64 -1.85 -14.39
C PHE A 156 -13.46 -0.34 -14.62
N SER A 157 -14.50 0.33 -15.14
CA SER A 157 -14.45 1.77 -15.51
C SER A 157 -13.96 2.74 -14.43
N ASN A 158 -14.14 2.37 -13.16
CA ASN A 158 -13.82 3.18 -11.98
C ASN A 158 -12.53 2.75 -11.28
N VAL A 159 -11.70 1.96 -11.97
CA VAL A 159 -10.37 1.52 -11.56
C VAL A 159 -9.37 1.74 -12.70
#